data_AF-A0A530B372-F1
#
_entry.id   AF-A0A530B372-F1
#
_cell.length_a   1.000
_cell.length_b   1.000
_cell.length_c   1.000
_cell.angle_alpha   90.00
_cell.angle_beta   90.00
_cell.angle_gamma   90.00
#
_symmetry.space_group_name_H-M   'P 1'
#
loop_
_entity.id
_entity.type
_entity.pdbx_description
1 polymer ?
#
loop_
_entity_poly.entity_id
_entity_poly.type
_entity_poly.pdbx_seq_one_letter_code
_entity_poly.pdbx_strand_id
1 'polypeptide(L)'
;MPARNDPQVFARRLRAVLISSIPVLEARGIVIVLMAGMVGAIAGALVTGMSALVQGMHYLLFDVQPGGRLSAMFSLADPVQAMFPAVGGLLLGLSVIWLRKRKFRTPVDPIEANALYGGRMSLTDTFIIVAQTMISSGFGASVGL
;
A
#
# COMPACT_ATOMS: atom_id res chain seq x y z
N MET A 1 54.22 3.25 -22.39
CA MET A 1 53.17 4.26 -22.70
C MET A 1 51.83 3.54 -22.71
N PRO A 2 50.82 3.97 -21.94
CA PRO A 2 49.67 3.13 -21.62
C PRO A 2 48.74 2.96 -22.82
N ALA A 3 48.10 1.78 -22.88
CA ALA A 3 47.15 1.41 -23.92
C ALA A 3 45.99 2.42 -23.97
N ARG A 4 45.74 2.95 -25.17
CA ARG A 4 44.61 3.83 -25.48
C ARG A 4 43.32 3.05 -25.21
N ASN A 5 42.67 3.32 -24.07
CA ASN A 5 41.37 2.76 -23.72
C ASN A 5 40.34 3.32 -24.70
N ASP A 6 40.12 2.63 -25.83
CA ASP A 6 39.10 3.02 -26.79
C ASP A 6 37.70 2.74 -26.21
N PRO A 7 36.89 3.79 -25.93
CA PRO A 7 35.57 3.64 -25.31
C PRO A 7 34.61 2.77 -26.14
N GLN A 8 34.90 2.61 -27.43
CA GLN A 8 34.15 1.76 -28.35
C GLN A 8 34.30 0.25 -28.06
N VAL A 9 35.48 -0.18 -27.56
CA VAL A 9 35.73 -1.58 -27.22
C VAL A 9 35.00 -1.95 -25.92
N PHE A 10 34.97 -1.01 -24.97
CA PHE A 10 34.22 -1.17 -23.71
C PHE A 10 32.72 -1.24 -23.98
N ALA A 11 32.18 -0.34 -24.82
CA ALA A 11 30.77 -0.35 -25.21
C ALA A 11 30.35 -1.63 -25.96
N ARG A 12 31.23 -2.17 -26.82
CA ARG A 12 30.98 -3.44 -27.52
C ARG A 12 31.00 -4.64 -26.59
N ARG A 13 31.94 -4.70 -25.64
CA ARG A 13 31.98 -5.75 -24.60
C ARG A 13 30.77 -5.66 -23.68
N LEU A 14 30.37 -4.46 -23.26
CA LEU A 14 29.18 -4.25 -22.43
C LEU A 14 27.90 -4.70 -23.14
N ARG A 15 27.75 -4.36 -24.43
CA ARG A 15 26.64 -4.85 -25.28
C ARG A 15 26.66 -6.36 -25.42
N ALA A 16 27.82 -6.98 -25.64
CA ALA A 16 27.94 -8.43 -25.77
C ALA A 16 27.55 -9.17 -24.49
N VAL A 17 27.98 -8.66 -23.32
CA VAL A 17 27.61 -9.21 -22.01
C VAL A 17 26.12 -9.02 -21.73
N LEU A 18 25.55 -7.86 -22.05
CA LEU A 18 24.12 -7.59 -21.93
C LEU A 18 23.29 -8.57 -22.77
N ILE A 19 23.67 -8.79 -24.03
CA ILE A 19 22.96 -9.70 -24.95
C ILE A 19 23.12 -11.16 -24.52
N SER A 20 24.30 -11.56 -24.02
CA SER A 20 24.52 -12.93 -23.52
C SER A 20 23.84 -13.23 -22.19
N SER A 21 23.41 -12.20 -21.44
CA SER A 21 22.72 -12.34 -20.15
C SER A 21 21.22 -12.61 -20.31
N ILE A 22 20.62 -12.24 -21.44
CA ILE A 22 19.20 -12.41 -21.76
C ILE A 22 18.71 -13.86 -21.56
N PRO A 23 19.37 -14.90 -22.10
CA PRO A 23 18.90 -16.28 -21.94
C PRO A 23 18.99 -16.80 -20.49
N VAL A 24 19.90 -16.27 -19.67
CA VAL A 24 20.04 -16.66 -18.25
C VAL A 24 18.92 -16.03 -17.40
N LEU A 25 18.46 -14.83 -17.78
CA LEU A 25 17.32 -14.15 -17.15
C LEU A 25 15.98 -14.81 -17.49
N GLU A 26 15.81 -15.30 -18.73
CA GLU A 26 14.61 -16.05 -19.15
C GLU A 26 14.55 -17.46 -18.55
N ALA A 27 15.67 -18.18 -18.44
CA ALA A 27 15.67 -19.60 -18.06
C ALA A 27 15.37 -19.90 -16.57
N ARG A 28 15.53 -18.92 -15.66
CA ARG A 28 15.45 -19.15 -14.19
C ARG A 28 14.33 -18.41 -13.47
N GLY A 29 13.50 -17.63 -14.16
CA GLY A 29 12.43 -16.84 -13.51
C GLY A 29 12.95 -15.73 -12.57
N ILE A 30 14.25 -15.42 -12.61
CA ILE A 30 14.91 -14.40 -11.78
C ILE A 30 14.24 -13.03 -11.97
N VAL A 31 13.82 -12.70 -13.20
CA VAL A 31 13.10 -11.45 -13.50
C VAL A 31 11.82 -11.34 -12.67
N ILE A 32 11.06 -12.43 -12.55
CA ILE A 32 9.81 -12.45 -11.76
C ILE A 32 10.12 -12.25 -10.28
N VAL A 33 11.18 -12.87 -9.77
CA VAL A 33 11.62 -12.71 -8.37
C VAL A 33 12.04 -11.27 -8.08
N LEU A 34 12.82 -10.64 -8.97
CA LEU A 34 13.22 -9.24 -8.83
C LEU A 34 12.02 -8.30 -8.89
N MET A 35 11.09 -8.55 -9.81
CA MET A 35 9.84 -7.79 -9.89
C MET A 35 9.00 -7.95 -8.63
N ALA A 36 8.84 -9.17 -8.13
CA ALA A 36 8.12 -9.45 -6.88
C ALA A 36 8.77 -8.74 -5.69
N GLY A 37 10.11 -8.74 -5.60
CA GLY A 37 10.86 -8.02 -4.57
C GLY A 37 10.64 -6.50 -4.65
N MET A 38 10.65 -5.92 -5.85
CA MET A 38 10.38 -4.50 -6.06
C MET A 38 8.94 -4.14 -5.66
N VAL A 39 7.94 -4.92 -6.11
CA VAL A 39 6.54 -4.72 -5.73
C VAL A 39 6.36 -4.85 -4.22
N GLY A 40 6.99 -5.84 -3.59
CA GLY A 40 6.96 -6.04 -2.14
C GLY A 40 7.58 -4.88 -1.37
N ALA A 41 8.71 -4.33 -1.83
CA ALA A 41 9.34 -3.16 -1.21
C ALA A 41 8.44 -1.91 -1.29
N ILE A 42 7.83 -1.66 -2.45
CA ILE A 42 6.89 -0.54 -2.64
C ILE A 42 5.66 -0.74 -1.76
N ALA A 43 5.07 -1.94 -1.75
CA ALA A 43 3.91 -2.25 -0.91
C ALA A 43 4.25 -2.08 0.58
N GLY A 44 5.40 -2.58 1.03
CA GLY A 44 5.86 -2.43 2.42
C GLY A 44 6.06 -0.97 2.82
N ALA A 45 6.65 -0.15 1.95
CA ALA A 45 6.81 1.29 2.20
C ALA A 45 5.46 2.01 2.29
N LEU A 46 4.52 1.69 1.40
CA LEU A 46 3.16 2.25 1.43
C LEU A 46 2.41 1.84 2.70
N VAL A 47 2.42 0.56 3.06
CA VAL A 47 1.77 0.06 4.28
C VAL A 47 2.38 0.71 5.52
N THR A 48 3.71 0.83 5.60
CA THR A 48 4.39 1.51 6.70
C THR A 48 3.95 2.98 6.81
N GLY A 49 3.86 3.68 5.68
CA GLY A 49 3.36 5.05 5.64
C GLY A 49 1.90 5.16 6.10
N MET A 50 1.03 4.24 5.66
CA MET A 50 -0.36 4.18 6.11
C MET A 50 -0.46 3.95 7.62
N SER A 51 0.31 3.00 8.16
CA SER A 51 0.37 2.73 9.60
C SER A 51 0.85 3.94 10.39
N ALA A 52 1.86 4.66 9.90
CA ALA A 52 2.36 5.88 10.54
C ALA A 52 1.30 6.99 10.57
N LEU A 53 0.55 7.16 9.48
CA LEU A 53 -0.55 8.13 9.41
C LEU A 53 -1.68 7.79 10.38
N VAL A 54 -2.09 6.51 10.45
CA VAL A 54 -3.11 6.05 11.41
C VAL A 54 -2.63 6.23 12.84
N GLN A 55 -1.37 5.91 13.14
CA GLN A 55 -0.78 6.14 14.46
C GLN A 55 -0.75 7.64 14.82
N GLY A 56 -0.45 8.52 13.86
CA GLY A 56 -0.53 9.97 14.03
C GLY A 56 -1.96 10.44 14.34
N MET A 57 -2.97 9.86 13.68
CA MET A 57 -4.38 10.12 14.02
C MET A 57 -4.71 9.66 15.43
N HIS A 58 -4.23 8.48 15.86
CA HIS A 58 -4.44 7.99 17.22
C HIS A 58 -3.78 8.90 18.27
N TYR A 59 -2.57 9.38 18.01
CA TYR A 59 -1.92 10.38 18.85
C TYR A 59 -2.77 11.66 18.96
N LEU A 60 -3.24 12.20 17.83
CA LEU A 60 -4.00 13.45 17.81
C LEU A 60 -5.41 13.34 18.42
N LEU A 61 -6.10 12.22 18.21
CA LEU A 61 -7.50 12.04 18.59
C LEU A 61 -7.65 11.41 19.98
N PHE A 62 -6.76 10.50 20.35
CA PHE A 62 -6.88 9.70 21.57
C PHE A 62 -5.71 9.87 22.55
N ASP A 63 -4.76 10.76 22.24
CA ASP A 63 -3.56 11.02 23.06
C ASP A 63 -2.73 9.75 23.34
N VAL A 64 -2.67 8.85 22.35
CA VAL A 64 -1.93 7.59 22.47
C VAL A 64 -0.44 7.85 22.55
N GLN A 65 0.24 7.33 23.58
CA GLN A 65 1.69 7.45 23.72
C GLN A 65 2.45 6.97 22.47
N PRO A 66 3.57 7.61 22.10
CA PRO A 66 4.39 7.17 20.98
C PRO A 66 4.81 5.71 21.12
N GLY A 67 4.41 4.86 20.16
CA GLY A 67 4.66 3.41 20.18
C GLY A 67 3.58 2.55 20.86
N GLY A 68 2.58 3.18 21.51
CA GLY A 68 1.40 2.51 22.04
C GLY A 68 0.35 2.23 20.95
N ARG A 69 -0.50 1.22 21.16
CA ARG A 69 -1.65 0.93 20.28
C ARG A 69 -2.94 1.33 20.97
N LEU A 70 -3.90 1.86 20.21
CA LEU A 70 -5.24 2.18 20.73
C LEU A 70 -5.91 0.95 21.39
N SER A 71 -5.70 -0.24 20.81
CA SER A 71 -6.22 -1.52 21.34
C SER A 71 -5.59 -1.95 22.68
N ALA A 72 -4.50 -1.31 23.11
CA ALA A 72 -3.81 -1.63 24.36
C ALA A 72 -4.16 -0.65 25.50
N MET A 73 -5.02 0.34 25.26
CA MET A 73 -5.43 1.28 26.30
C MET A 73 -6.57 0.73 27.16
N PHE A 74 -6.40 0.81 28.48
CA PHE A 74 -7.40 0.39 29.46
C PHE A 74 -8.49 1.43 29.72
N SER A 75 -8.18 2.71 29.47
CA SER A 75 -9.11 3.83 29.64
C SER A 75 -8.77 4.95 28.67
N LEU A 76 -9.79 5.67 28.21
CA LEU A 76 -9.63 6.90 27.44
C LEU A 76 -9.28 8.05 28.40
N ALA A 77 -8.47 9.00 27.95
CA ALA A 77 -8.08 10.15 28.75
C ALA A 77 -9.25 11.12 28.98
N ASP A 78 -10.14 11.26 27.99
CA ASP A 78 -11.32 12.12 28.04
C ASP A 78 -12.55 11.36 27.49
N PRO A 79 -13.71 11.37 28.18
CA PRO A 79 -14.96 10.78 27.68
C PRO A 79 -15.39 11.25 26.28
N VAL A 80 -15.03 12.47 25.87
CA VAL A 80 -15.34 13.01 24.53
C VAL A 80 -14.69 12.18 23.42
N GLN A 81 -13.56 11.53 23.70
CA GLN A 81 -12.87 10.68 22.73
C GLN A 81 -13.73 9.49 22.26
N ALA A 82 -14.70 9.05 23.07
CA ALA A 82 -15.65 8.01 22.68
C ALA A 82 -16.58 8.43 21.53
N MET A 83 -16.65 9.73 21.19
CA MET A 83 -17.39 10.22 20.04
C MET A 83 -16.64 10.05 18.71
N PHE A 84 -15.31 9.94 18.73
CA PHE A 84 -14.52 9.84 17.49
C PHE A 84 -14.86 8.60 16.64
N PRO A 85 -15.08 7.40 17.20
CA PRO A 85 -15.57 6.26 16.41
C PRO A 85 -16.91 6.53 15.72
N ALA A 86 -17.82 7.25 16.37
CA ALA A 86 -19.11 7.61 15.79
C ALA A 86 -18.94 8.61 14.62
N VAL A 87 -18.05 9.59 14.77
CA VAL A 87 -17.69 10.53 13.69
C VAL A 87 -17.05 9.78 12.51
N GLY A 88 -16.12 8.87 12.78
CA GLY A 88 -15.50 8.01 11.77
C GLY A 88 -16.54 7.17 11.01
N GLY A 89 -17.45 6.51 11.74
CA GLY A 89 -18.55 5.74 11.16
C GLY A 89 -19.49 6.59 10.29
N LEU A 90 -19.80 7.82 10.71
CA LEU A 90 -20.60 8.77 9.93
C LEU A 90 -19.89 9.18 8.64
N LEU A 91 -18.60 9.51 8.70
CA LEU A 91 -17.80 9.84 7.52
C LEU A 91 -17.74 8.67 6.52
N LEU A 92 -17.57 7.45 7.01
CA LEU A 92 -17.61 6.25 6.17
C LEU A 92 -18.99 6.05 5.54
N GLY A 93 -20.07 6.15 6.32
CA GLY A 93 -21.43 6.04 5.81
C GLY A 93 -21.72 7.06 4.70
N LEU A 94 -21.30 8.32 4.90
CA LEU A 94 -21.40 9.37 3.89
C LEU A 94 -20.60 9.04 2.63
N SER A 95 -19.38 8.51 2.78
CA SER A 95 -18.55 8.10 1.63
C SER A 95 -19.22 6.99 0.81
N VAL A 96 -19.83 6.00 1.45
CA VAL A 96 -20.57 4.92 0.79
C VAL A 96 -21.79 5.46 0.05
N ILE A 97 -22.58 6.33 0.69
CA ILE A 97 -23.75 6.98 0.06
C ILE A 97 -23.32 7.79 -1.16
N TRP A 98 -22.21 8.53 -1.05
CA TRP A 98 -21.68 9.34 -2.15
C TRP A 98 -21.22 8.50 -3.34
N LEU A 99 -20.47 7.42 -3.10
CA LEU A 99 -20.03 6.49 -4.14
C LEU A 99 -21.24 5.84 -4.85
N ARG A 100 -22.25 5.44 -4.08
CA ARG A 100 -23.49 4.88 -4.62
C ARG A 100 -24.23 5.88 -5.51
N LYS A 101 -24.32 7.16 -5.09
CA LYS A 101 -24.95 8.22 -5.90
C LYS A 101 -24.21 8.47 -7.22
N ARG A 102 -22.89 8.33 -7.24
CA ARG A 102 -22.07 8.45 -8.46
C ARG A 102 -22.04 7.18 -9.32
N LYS A 103 -22.84 6.16 -8.99
CA LYS A 103 -22.89 4.87 -9.69
C LYS A 103 -21.51 4.20 -9.83
N PHE A 104 -20.65 4.36 -8.82
CA PHE A 104 -19.42 3.58 -8.76
C PHE A 104 -19.76 2.09 -8.71
N ARG A 105 -18.97 1.29 -9.42
CA ARG A 105 -19.09 -0.17 -9.36
C ARG A 105 -18.64 -0.66 -7.98
N THR A 106 -19.21 -1.77 -7.55
CA THR A 106 -18.74 -2.45 -6.35
C THR A 106 -17.28 -2.85 -6.57
N PRO A 107 -16.36 -2.52 -5.65
CA PRO A 107 -14.99 -2.98 -5.73
C PRO A 107 -14.94 -4.52 -5.78
N VAL A 108 -14.19 -5.05 -6.74
CA VAL A 108 -13.98 -6.49 -6.89
C VAL A 108 -12.84 -6.90 -5.96
N ASP A 109 -13.05 -7.93 -5.13
CA ASP A 109 -12.00 -8.39 -4.24
C ASP A 109 -10.88 -9.12 -5.01
N PRO A 110 -9.66 -9.25 -4.44
CA PRO A 110 -8.55 -9.91 -5.16
C PRO A 110 -8.81 -11.38 -5.52
N ILE A 111 -9.66 -12.08 -4.76
CA ILE A 111 -9.99 -13.50 -4.96
C ILE A 111 -10.94 -13.61 -6.17
N GLU A 112 -11.98 -12.79 -6.22
CA GLU A 112 -12.93 -12.66 -7.32
C GLU A 112 -12.25 -12.11 -8.58
N ALA A 113 -11.37 -11.12 -8.44
CA ALA A 113 -10.57 -10.59 -9.54
C ALA A 113 -9.75 -11.71 -10.20
N ASN A 114 -9.08 -12.54 -9.38
CA ASN A 114 -8.30 -13.66 -9.88
C ASN A 114 -9.20 -14.76 -10.51
N ALA A 115 -10.35 -15.06 -9.92
CA ALA A 115 -11.24 -16.13 -10.37
C ALA A 115 -12.08 -15.77 -11.62
N LEU A 116 -12.61 -14.55 -11.70
CA LEU A 116 -13.57 -14.13 -12.74
C LEU A 116 -12.96 -13.16 -13.77
N TYR A 117 -11.89 -12.45 -13.42
CA TYR A 117 -11.36 -11.33 -14.22
C TYR A 117 -9.87 -11.45 -14.57
N GLY A 118 -9.25 -12.62 -14.30
CA GLY A 118 -7.84 -12.87 -14.61
C GLY A 118 -6.86 -11.99 -13.83
N GLY A 119 -7.22 -11.61 -12.60
CA GLY A 119 -6.42 -10.81 -11.68
C GLY A 119 -6.49 -9.30 -11.90
N ARG A 120 -7.39 -8.82 -12.77
CA ARG A 120 -7.53 -7.39 -13.07
C ARG A 120 -8.37 -6.69 -12.01
N MET A 121 -7.80 -5.68 -11.36
CA MET A 121 -8.47 -4.84 -10.36
C MET A 121 -8.33 -3.34 -10.72
N SER A 122 -9.35 -2.54 -10.38
CA SER A 122 -9.34 -1.09 -10.57
C SER A 122 -8.47 -0.41 -9.51
N LEU A 123 -7.45 0.35 -9.94
CA LEU A 123 -6.59 1.12 -9.03
C LEU A 123 -7.37 2.19 -8.24
N THR A 124 -8.37 2.80 -8.88
CA THR A 124 -9.23 3.81 -8.24
C THR A 124 -10.02 3.20 -7.08
N ASP A 125 -10.53 1.98 -7.26
CA ASP A 125 -11.31 1.28 -6.24
C ASP A 125 -10.41 0.92 -5.06
N THR A 126 -9.18 0.46 -5.35
CA THR A 126 -8.17 0.22 -4.31
C THR A 126 -7.86 1.48 -3.51
N PHE A 127 -7.67 2.63 -4.17
CA PHE A 127 -7.37 3.89 -3.48
C PHE A 127 -8.52 4.34 -2.58
N ILE A 128 -9.77 4.21 -3.06
CA ILE A 128 -10.96 4.52 -2.27
C ILE A 128 -11.04 3.63 -1.02
N ILE A 129 -10.85 2.31 -1.18
CA ILE A 129 -10.86 1.37 -0.06
C ILE A 129 -9.76 1.71 0.94
N VAL A 130 -8.53 1.95 0.47
CA VAL A 130 -7.40 2.33 1.34
C VAL A 130 -7.73 3.57 2.16
N ALA A 131 -8.28 4.62 1.53
CA ALA A 131 -8.67 5.83 2.24
C ALA A 131 -9.78 5.56 3.28
N GLN A 132 -10.79 4.76 2.93
CA GLN A 132 -11.85 4.36 3.86
C GLN A 132 -11.31 3.53 5.03
N THR A 133 -10.37 2.60 4.78
CA THR A 133 -9.72 1.80 5.82
C THR A 133 -8.93 2.69 6.77
N MET A 134 -8.19 3.67 6.26
CA MET A 134 -7.43 4.60 7.09
C MET A 134 -8.35 5.49 7.94
N ILE A 135 -9.45 5.99 7.40
CA ILE A 135 -10.45 6.77 8.16
C ILE A 135 -11.07 5.89 9.25
N SER A 136 -11.51 4.68 8.90
CA SER A 136 -12.10 3.74 9.85
C SER A 136 -11.15 3.43 11.00
N SER A 137 -9.90 3.12 10.67
CA SER A 137 -8.88 2.72 11.64
C SER A 137 -8.42 3.91 12.49
N GLY A 138 -8.18 5.06 11.86
CA GLY A 138 -7.69 6.27 12.52
C GLY A 138 -8.69 6.90 13.50
N PHE A 139 -9.99 6.85 13.19
CA PHE A 139 -11.04 7.29 14.12
C PHE A 139 -11.40 6.24 15.18
N GLY A 140 -10.74 5.08 15.19
CA GLY A 140 -11.02 4.01 16.15
C GLY A 140 -12.34 3.28 15.92
N ALA A 141 -12.98 3.45 14.75
CA ALA A 141 -14.16 2.68 14.35
C ALA A 141 -13.81 1.20 14.08
N SER A 142 -12.55 0.94 13.72
CA SER A 142 -11.94 -0.39 13.66
C SER A 142 -10.53 -0.33 14.25
N VAL A 143 -10.08 -1.38 14.94
CA VAL A 143 -8.72 -1.47 15.52
C VAL A 143 -7.81 -2.43 14.76
N GLY A 144 -8.25 -2.91 13.60
CA GLY A 144 -7.51 -3.86 12.77
C GLY A 144 -6.70 -3.18 11.67
N LEU A 145 -5.40 -3.01 11.93
CA LEU A 145 -4.31 -2.88 10.94
C LEU A 145 -3.02 -3.48 11.53
#